data_AF-A0A0P9MVT2-F1
#
_entry.id   AF-A0A0P9MVT2-F1
#
_cell.length_a   1.000
_cell.length_b   1.000
_cell.length_c   1.000
_cell.angle_alpha   90.00
_cell.angle_beta   90.00
_cell.angle_gamma   90.00
#
_symmetry.space_group_name_H-M   'P 1'
#
loop_
_entity.id
_entity.type
_entity.pdbx_description
1 polymer ?
#
loop_
_entity_poly.entity_id
_entity_poly.type
_entity_poly.pdbx_seq_one_letter_code
_entity_poly.pdbx_strand_id
1 'polypeptide(L)'
;MDFLPAPLRGVIASLLLALNTIVCCTVLFAVTILKICLPFSAAQRFTDWLMSHIHETWIGNNNAWIKLLCHTRWHLSGLEGLDYKHSYLVTSNHQSWVDIMVLQYVLNRRIRPLKFFLKQELIWVPIIGLAWWALGFPFMKRYSKAYLAKHPEKKGKDLETTRRTCAKFRHNPVGIFNFAEGTRFTAGKHAQQNSPFRHLLKPKAGGIAFVLDAMGEQLESIINVTIHYPGGQPGYWDLLCGNVREVVAHFEEIKIPQQFLGKNYDQDGEYRLEFQQWINALWEEKDRLLDRLHEQYPAQHG
;
A
#
# COMPACT_ATOMS: atom_id res chain seq x y z
N MET A 1 20.39 11.70 16.13
CA MET A 1 21.33 12.74 15.60
C MET A 1 20.75 14.14 15.86
N ASP A 2 20.34 14.40 17.10
CA ASP A 2 19.47 15.57 17.40
C ASP A 2 20.21 16.91 17.43
N PHE A 3 21.54 16.87 17.44
CA PHE A 3 22.38 18.05 17.33
C PHE A 3 22.44 18.61 15.91
N LEU A 4 21.99 17.86 14.89
CA LEU A 4 21.97 18.34 13.50
C LEU A 4 20.68 19.11 13.21
N PRO A 5 20.75 20.28 12.54
CA PRO A 5 19.56 21.00 12.08
C PRO A 5 18.65 20.13 11.20
N ALA A 6 17.34 20.33 11.31
CA ALA A 6 16.34 19.54 10.58
C ALA A 6 16.59 19.46 9.05
N PRO A 7 16.94 20.55 8.34
CA PRO A 7 17.25 20.47 6.91
C PRO A 7 18.45 19.57 6.59
N LEU A 8 19.49 19.59 7.44
CA LEU A 8 20.67 18.75 7.25
C LEU A 8 20.35 17.27 7.46
N ARG A 9 19.51 16.93 8.46
CA ARG A 9 18.97 15.58 8.60
C ARG A 9 18.19 15.15 7.36
N GLY A 10 17.37 16.04 6.80
CA GLY A 10 16.61 15.81 5.57
C GLY A 10 17.50 15.50 4.36
N VAL A 11 18.59 16.24 4.19
CA VAL A 11 19.58 15.98 3.14
C VAL A 11 20.27 14.63 3.34
N ILE A 12 20.73 14.33 4.56
CA ILE A 12 21.37 13.05 4.89
C ILE A 12 20.40 11.89 4.64
N ALA A 13 19.15 11.98 5.12
CA ALA A 13 18.10 10.99 4.88
C ALA A 13 17.85 10.76 3.38
N SER A 14 17.78 11.86 2.61
CA SER A 14 17.59 11.80 1.15
C SER A 14 18.75 11.11 0.44
N LEU A 15 19.99 11.40 0.85
CA LEU A 15 21.18 10.76 0.31
C LEU A 15 21.26 9.27 0.67
N LEU A 16 20.92 8.91 1.91
CA LEU A 16 20.85 7.51 2.35
C LEU A 16 19.78 6.74 1.58
N LEU A 17 18.59 7.33 1.40
CA LEU A 17 17.52 6.74 0.59
C LEU A 17 17.92 6.58 -0.87
N ALA A 18 18.56 7.60 -1.47
CA ALA A 18 19.03 7.55 -2.85
C ALA A 18 20.10 6.49 -3.03
N LEU A 19 21.10 6.44 -2.14
CA LEU A 19 22.16 5.44 -2.16
C LEU A 19 21.59 4.02 -1.99
N ASN A 20 20.73 3.81 -0.99
CA ASN A 20 20.06 2.53 -0.76
C ASN A 20 19.27 2.08 -2.00
N THR A 21 18.56 3.01 -2.63
CA THR A 21 17.80 2.75 -3.86
C THR A 21 18.70 2.36 -5.02
N ILE A 22 19.79 3.10 -5.26
CA ILE A 22 20.73 2.81 -6.34
C ILE A 22 21.36 1.42 -6.13
N VAL A 23 21.91 1.15 -4.94
CA VAL A 23 22.56 -0.13 -4.65
C VAL A 23 21.57 -1.30 -4.79
N CYS A 24 20.39 -1.22 -4.18
CA CYS A 24 19.39 -2.28 -4.28
C CYS A 24 18.90 -2.48 -5.72
N CYS A 25 18.68 -1.39 -6.48
CA CYS A 25 18.26 -1.49 -7.88
C CYS A 25 19.35 -2.09 -8.77
N THR A 26 20.62 -1.76 -8.56
CA THR A 26 21.74 -2.37 -9.30
C THR A 26 21.77 -3.89 -9.11
N VAL A 27 21.66 -4.36 -7.86
CA VAL A 27 21.60 -5.80 -7.56
C VAL A 27 20.31 -6.42 -8.14
N LEU A 28 19.17 -5.74 -7.98
CA LEU A 28 17.89 -6.20 -8.54
C LEU A 28 17.97 -6.39 -10.05
N PHE A 29 18.56 -5.45 -10.78
CA PHE A 29 18.69 -5.54 -12.24
C PHE A 29 19.63 -6.66 -12.67
N ALA A 30 20.74 -6.88 -11.96
CA ALA A 30 21.59 -8.04 -12.21
C ALA A 30 20.81 -9.36 -12.05
N VAL A 31 20.04 -9.50 -10.97
CA VAL A 31 19.17 -10.67 -10.74
C VAL A 31 18.07 -10.78 -11.80
N THR A 32 17.55 -9.66 -12.27
CA THR A 32 16.53 -9.62 -13.35
C THR A 32 17.10 -10.11 -14.67
N ILE A 33 18.32 -9.72 -15.03
CA ILE A 33 19.00 -10.24 -16.22
C ILE A 33 19.20 -11.75 -16.08
N LEU A 34 19.68 -12.24 -14.94
CA LEU A 34 19.82 -13.68 -14.68
C LEU A 34 18.49 -14.42 -14.82
N LYS A 35 17.41 -13.87 -14.28
CA LYS A 35 16.06 -14.43 -14.39
C LYS A 35 15.60 -14.52 -15.85
N ILE A 36 15.88 -13.51 -16.68
CA ILE A 36 15.50 -13.52 -18.10
C ILE A 36 16.34 -14.54 -18.88
N CYS A 37 17.65 -14.62 -18.60
CA CYS A 37 18.55 -15.56 -19.27
C CYS A 37 18.35 -17.02 -18.87
N LEU A 38 17.79 -17.30 -17.70
CA LEU A 38 17.61 -18.65 -17.14
C LEU A 38 16.11 -18.99 -16.97
N PRO A 39 15.39 -19.37 -18.05
CA PRO A 39 13.93 -19.51 -18.04
C PRO A 39 13.40 -20.80 -17.39
N PHE A 40 14.25 -21.62 -16.75
CA PHE A 40 13.82 -22.86 -16.11
C PHE A 40 13.29 -22.65 -14.69
N SER A 41 12.37 -23.53 -14.26
CA SER A 41 11.55 -23.31 -13.06
C SER A 41 12.34 -23.12 -11.76
N ALA A 42 13.47 -23.82 -11.58
CA ALA A 42 14.30 -23.67 -10.39
C ALA A 42 14.98 -22.29 -10.32
N ALA A 43 15.52 -21.79 -11.44
CA ALA A 43 16.09 -20.45 -11.51
C ALA A 43 15.02 -19.37 -11.30
N GLN A 44 13.82 -19.53 -11.85
CA GLN A 44 12.72 -18.59 -11.61
C GLN A 44 12.36 -18.51 -10.12
N ARG A 45 12.20 -19.65 -9.44
CA ARG A 45 11.90 -19.67 -7.99
C ARG A 45 13.01 -19.04 -7.15
N PHE A 46 14.28 -19.34 -7.47
CA PHE A 46 15.41 -18.77 -6.74
C PHE A 46 15.56 -17.26 -6.96
N THR A 47 15.42 -16.81 -8.20
CA THR A 47 15.48 -15.37 -8.53
C THR A 47 14.30 -14.62 -7.95
N ASP A 48 13.08 -15.18 -7.95
CA ASP A 48 11.91 -14.60 -7.27
C ASP A 48 12.14 -14.44 -5.76
N TRP A 49 12.69 -15.48 -5.12
CA TRP A 49 13.08 -15.42 -3.72
C TRP A 49 14.09 -14.30 -3.49
N LEU A 50 15.15 -14.23 -4.29
CA LEU A 50 16.21 -13.21 -4.15
C LEU A 50 15.67 -11.78 -4.37
N MET A 51 14.83 -11.58 -5.39
CA MET A 51 14.15 -10.31 -5.66
C MET A 51 13.29 -9.86 -4.48
N SER A 52 12.54 -10.78 -3.85
CA SER A 52 11.77 -10.49 -2.64
C SER A 52 12.68 -10.03 -1.50
N HIS A 53 13.81 -10.70 -1.28
CA HIS A 53 14.77 -10.34 -0.23
C HIS A 53 15.44 -8.99 -0.49
N ILE A 54 15.72 -8.66 -1.75
CA ILE A 54 16.24 -7.33 -2.14
C ILE A 54 15.20 -6.25 -1.82
N HIS A 55 13.94 -6.48 -2.15
CA HIS A 55 12.86 -5.53 -1.84
C HIS A 55 12.72 -5.30 -0.32
N GLU A 56 12.71 -6.38 0.48
CA GLU A 56 12.64 -6.28 1.94
C GLU A 56 13.87 -5.63 2.56
N THR A 57 15.04 -5.85 1.96
CA THR A 57 16.29 -5.22 2.39
C THR A 57 16.27 -3.73 2.09
N TRP A 58 15.76 -3.32 0.92
CA TRP A 58 15.54 -1.91 0.61
C TRP A 58 14.63 -1.25 1.66
N ILE A 59 13.51 -1.89 2.03
CA ILE A 59 12.63 -1.41 3.11
C ILE A 59 13.35 -1.44 4.46
N GLY A 60 14.10 -2.49 4.78
CA GLY A 60 14.84 -2.63 6.04
C GLY A 60 15.90 -1.55 6.23
N ASN A 61 16.64 -1.20 5.17
CA ASN A 61 17.57 -0.09 5.16
C ASN A 61 16.85 1.25 5.32
N ASN A 62 15.66 1.40 4.74
CA ASN A 62 14.83 2.58 4.96
C ASN A 62 14.41 2.71 6.43
N ASN A 63 13.97 1.60 7.03
CA ASN A 63 13.62 1.55 8.44
C ASN A 63 14.82 1.86 9.34
N ALA A 64 16.04 1.46 8.95
CA ALA A 64 17.25 1.73 9.71
C ALA A 64 17.57 3.23 9.76
N TRP A 65 17.53 3.94 8.62
CA TRP A 65 17.76 5.39 8.66
C TRP A 65 16.59 6.15 9.30
N ILE A 66 15.35 5.68 9.15
CA ILE A 66 14.20 6.25 9.87
C ILE A 66 14.44 6.16 11.38
N LYS A 67 14.86 5.01 11.91
CA LYS A 67 15.20 4.86 13.33
C LYS A 67 16.38 5.72 13.77
N LEU A 68 17.36 5.91 12.90
CA LEU A 68 18.57 6.68 13.21
C LEU A 68 18.32 8.19 13.25
N LEU A 69 17.47 8.69 12.34
CA LEU A 69 17.23 10.12 12.12
C LEU A 69 15.91 10.62 12.73
N CYS A 70 14.92 9.74 12.89
CA CYS A 70 13.61 10.05 13.44
C CYS A 70 13.44 9.39 14.81
N HIS A 71 13.22 10.19 15.84
CA HIS A 71 12.87 9.71 17.18
C HIS A 71 11.35 9.52 17.31
N THR A 72 10.76 8.86 16.32
CA THR A 72 9.31 8.64 16.24
C THR A 72 8.87 7.66 17.32
N ARG A 73 7.92 8.06 18.17
CA ARG A 73 7.19 7.16 19.06
C ARG A 73 6.13 6.41 18.26
N TRP A 74 6.21 5.09 18.29
CA TRP A 74 5.30 4.20 17.56
C TRP A 74 4.32 3.55 18.52
N HIS A 75 3.04 3.84 18.36
CA HIS A 75 1.95 3.20 19.11
C HIS A 75 1.25 2.22 18.18
N LEU A 76 1.64 0.95 18.25
CA LEU A 76 1.18 -0.10 17.35
C LEU A 76 0.30 -1.10 18.12
N SER A 77 -0.80 -1.54 17.52
CA SER A 77 -1.69 -2.56 18.09
C SER A 77 -2.32 -3.41 16.99
N GLY A 78 -2.72 -4.65 17.32
CA GLY A 78 -3.45 -5.52 16.41
C GLY A 78 -2.58 -6.19 15.33
N LEU A 79 -1.28 -6.33 15.61
CA LEU A 79 -0.33 -7.02 14.73
C LEU A 79 -0.30 -8.54 14.97
N GLU A 80 -1.04 -9.01 15.97
CA GLU A 80 -1.17 -10.43 16.32
C GLU A 80 -1.85 -11.20 15.18
N GLY A 81 -1.48 -12.47 14.99
CA GLY A 81 -2.07 -13.33 13.96
C GLY A 81 -1.51 -13.16 12.54
N LEU A 82 -0.87 -12.03 12.24
CA LEU A 82 -0.25 -11.79 10.94
C LEU A 82 0.98 -12.69 10.73
N ASP A 83 1.10 -13.30 9.55
CA ASP A 83 2.24 -14.15 9.22
C ASP A 83 2.79 -13.89 7.81
N TYR A 84 4.00 -14.40 7.58
CA TYR A 84 4.73 -14.19 6.34
C TYR A 84 4.38 -15.22 5.24
N LYS A 85 3.58 -16.24 5.55
CA LYS A 85 3.28 -17.37 4.65
C LYS A 85 2.11 -17.04 3.72
N HIS A 86 1.15 -16.25 4.18
CA HIS A 86 -0.08 -15.99 3.43
C HIS A 86 -0.06 -14.69 2.61
N SER A 87 -1.03 -14.57 1.70
CA SER A 87 -1.32 -13.33 0.99
C SER A 87 -2.40 -12.54 1.71
N TYR A 88 -2.26 -11.22 1.72
CA TYR A 88 -3.20 -10.33 2.40
C TYR A 88 -3.59 -9.18 1.48
N LEU A 89 -4.83 -8.72 1.61
CA LEU A 89 -5.27 -7.44 1.04
C LEU A 89 -5.19 -6.38 2.13
N VAL A 90 -4.24 -5.47 2.03
CA VAL A 90 -4.03 -4.40 3.00
C VAL A 90 -4.75 -3.14 2.54
N THR A 91 -5.54 -2.54 3.43
CA THR A 91 -6.19 -1.23 3.19
C THR A 91 -5.99 -0.29 4.37
N SER A 92 -6.11 1.00 4.12
CA SER A 92 -5.92 2.04 5.13
C SER A 92 -6.72 3.29 4.79
N ASN A 93 -7.01 4.12 5.81
CA ASN A 93 -7.26 5.53 5.56
C ASN A 93 -6.01 6.19 4.94
N HIS A 94 -6.20 7.29 4.21
CA HIS A 94 -5.10 7.94 3.48
C HIS A 94 -5.02 9.42 3.81
N GLN A 95 -4.01 9.83 4.57
CA GLN A 95 -3.83 11.21 5.02
C GLN A 95 -2.53 11.83 4.47
N SER A 96 -1.48 11.03 4.33
CA SER A 96 -0.13 11.53 4.04
C SER A 96 0.62 10.66 3.04
N TRP A 97 1.66 11.25 2.43
CA TRP A 97 2.71 10.47 1.75
C TRP A 97 3.45 9.53 2.72
N VAL A 98 3.48 9.85 4.00
CA VAL A 98 4.14 9.06 5.04
C VAL A 98 3.39 7.75 5.31
N ASP A 99 2.10 7.65 4.98
CA ASP A 99 1.28 6.45 5.22
C ASP A 99 1.92 5.18 4.62
N ILE A 100 2.42 5.26 3.37
CA ILE A 100 3.05 4.11 2.73
C ILE A 100 4.39 3.75 3.38
N MET A 101 5.08 4.73 3.95
CA MET A 101 6.31 4.49 4.71
C MET A 101 6.00 3.86 6.06
N VAL A 102 4.93 4.28 6.74
CA VAL A 102 4.42 3.64 7.97
C VAL A 102 4.07 2.18 7.71
N LEU A 103 3.28 1.92 6.67
CA LEU A 103 2.86 0.56 6.32
C LEU A 103 4.05 -0.33 5.98
N GLN A 104 4.96 0.14 5.11
CA GLN A 104 6.19 -0.61 4.81
C GLN A 104 7.05 -0.79 6.06
N TYR A 105 7.19 0.23 6.89
CA TYR A 105 8.01 0.17 8.11
C TYR A 105 7.51 -0.91 9.07
N VAL A 106 6.21 -0.93 9.34
CA VAL A 106 5.60 -1.83 10.33
C VAL A 106 5.45 -3.25 9.78
N LEU A 107 5.04 -3.40 8.52
CA LEU A 107 4.69 -4.69 7.92
C LEU A 107 5.86 -5.44 7.27
N ASN A 108 7.01 -4.78 7.07
CA ASN A 108 8.20 -5.43 6.48
C ASN A 108 8.58 -6.69 7.26
N ARG A 109 8.72 -7.82 6.54
CA ARG A 109 9.03 -9.16 7.07
C ARG A 109 8.02 -9.72 8.09
N ARG A 110 6.92 -9.02 8.38
CA ARG A 110 5.77 -9.57 9.12
C ARG A 110 4.80 -10.27 8.18
N ILE A 111 4.51 -9.60 7.06
CA ILE A 111 3.80 -10.17 5.92
C ILE A 111 4.70 -10.08 4.68
N ARG A 112 4.25 -10.69 3.58
CA ARG A 112 4.93 -10.58 2.30
C ARG A 112 5.00 -9.14 1.80
N PRO A 113 6.03 -8.78 1.01
CA PRO A 113 6.23 -7.41 0.57
C PRO A 113 4.98 -6.82 -0.10
N LEU A 114 4.67 -5.58 0.26
CA LEU A 114 3.54 -4.86 -0.28
C LEU A 114 3.75 -4.57 -1.76
N LYS A 115 2.75 -4.90 -2.58
CA LYS A 115 2.59 -4.44 -3.94
C LYS A 115 1.33 -3.63 -4.05
N PHE A 116 1.35 -2.64 -4.92
CA PHE A 116 0.20 -1.78 -5.18
C PHE A 116 0.02 -1.62 -6.68
N PHE A 117 -1.20 -1.29 -7.08
CA PHE A 117 -1.51 -1.03 -8.48
C PHE A 117 -0.94 0.31 -8.91
N LEU A 118 0.06 0.25 -9.78
CA LEU A 118 0.73 1.41 -10.34
C LEU A 118 -0.01 1.90 -11.58
N LYS A 119 0.01 3.21 -11.79
CA LYS A 119 -0.39 3.78 -13.09
C LYS A 119 0.62 3.35 -14.15
N GLN A 120 0.16 2.98 -15.35
CA GLN A 120 1.02 2.54 -16.45
C GLN A 120 2.16 3.52 -16.76
N GLU A 121 1.92 4.83 -16.65
CA GLU A 121 2.90 5.87 -16.94
C GLU A 121 4.13 5.80 -16.01
N LEU A 122 3.98 5.20 -14.82
CA LEU A 122 5.06 5.10 -13.83
C LEU A 122 6.17 4.13 -14.26
N ILE A 123 5.96 3.30 -15.29
CA ILE A 123 7.02 2.45 -15.84
C ILE A 123 8.18 3.28 -16.43
N TRP A 124 7.90 4.52 -16.84
CA TRP A 124 8.88 5.43 -17.46
C TRP A 124 9.67 6.25 -16.44
N VAL A 125 9.38 6.13 -15.14
CA VAL A 125 10.19 6.78 -14.10
C VAL A 125 11.57 6.12 -14.08
N PRO A 126 12.67 6.87 -14.27
CA PRO A 126 14.01 6.31 -14.31
C PRO A 126 14.32 5.48 -13.07
N ILE A 127 14.95 4.32 -13.27
CA ILE A 127 15.34 3.34 -12.24
C ILE A 127 14.12 2.70 -11.56
N ILE A 128 13.30 3.46 -10.85
CA ILE A 128 12.19 2.96 -10.04
C ILE A 128 11.09 2.30 -10.89
N GLY A 129 10.76 2.84 -12.06
CA GLY A 129 9.78 2.25 -12.97
C GLY A 129 10.17 0.84 -13.42
N LEU A 130 11.45 0.65 -13.76
CA LEU A 130 12.02 -0.65 -14.10
C LEU A 130 12.11 -1.58 -12.89
N ALA A 131 12.42 -1.05 -11.71
CA ALA A 131 12.46 -1.83 -10.47
C ALA A 131 11.08 -2.41 -10.12
N TRP A 132 10.01 -1.60 -10.23
CA TRP A 132 8.64 -2.08 -10.05
C TRP A 132 8.25 -3.13 -11.08
N TRP A 133 8.64 -2.95 -12.34
CA TRP A 133 8.43 -3.97 -13.38
C TRP A 133 9.16 -5.29 -13.04
N ALA A 134 10.44 -5.21 -12.66
CA ALA A 134 11.25 -6.37 -12.30
C ALA A 134 10.68 -7.13 -11.09
N LEU A 135 10.22 -6.40 -10.07
CA LEU A 135 9.55 -6.96 -8.90
C LEU A 135 8.12 -7.47 -9.19
N GLY A 136 7.62 -7.28 -10.41
CA GLY A 136 6.30 -7.74 -10.84
C GLY A 136 5.18 -6.98 -10.15
N PHE A 137 5.27 -5.66 -10.02
CA PHE A 137 4.16 -4.81 -9.61
C PHE A 137 3.11 -4.74 -10.73
N PRO A 138 1.81 -4.76 -10.40
CA PRO A 138 0.76 -4.64 -11.40
C PRO A 138 0.65 -3.18 -11.89
N PHE A 139 0.85 -2.97 -13.20
CA PHE A 139 0.61 -1.70 -13.86
C PHE A 139 -0.78 -1.70 -14.51
N MET A 140 -1.57 -0.66 -14.25
CA MET A 140 -2.95 -0.52 -14.72
C MET A 140 -3.12 0.68 -15.64
N LYS A 141 -4.01 0.54 -16.62
CA LYS A 141 -4.45 1.63 -17.48
C LYS A 141 -5.84 2.08 -17.04
N ARG A 142 -5.92 3.26 -16.44
CA ARG A 142 -7.20 3.86 -16.08
C ARG A 142 -7.83 4.53 -17.30
N TYR A 143 -8.80 3.86 -17.91
CA TYR A 143 -9.59 4.44 -18.98
C TYR A 143 -10.66 5.39 -18.41
N SER A 144 -10.77 6.59 -18.97
CA SER A 144 -11.85 7.51 -18.61
C SER A 144 -13.19 7.03 -19.16
N LYS A 145 -14.31 7.42 -18.53
CA LYS A 145 -15.66 7.10 -19.03
C LYS A 145 -15.85 7.56 -20.48
N ALA A 146 -15.38 8.77 -20.80
CA ALA A 146 -15.45 9.32 -22.16
C ALA A 146 -14.63 8.50 -23.17
N TYR A 147 -13.46 7.99 -22.77
CA TYR A 147 -12.65 7.14 -23.62
C TYR A 147 -13.32 5.78 -23.85
N LEU A 148 -13.84 5.14 -22.79
CA LEU A 148 -14.56 3.86 -22.90
C LEU A 148 -15.85 3.96 -23.71
N ALA A 149 -16.52 5.11 -23.70
CA ALA A 149 -17.69 5.34 -24.55
C ALA A 149 -17.32 5.33 -26.05
N LYS A 150 -16.12 5.82 -26.40
CA LYS A 150 -15.58 5.79 -27.76
C LYS A 150 -14.92 4.46 -28.13
N HIS A 151 -14.42 3.73 -27.12
CA HIS A 151 -13.69 2.48 -27.27
C HIS A 151 -14.27 1.38 -26.35
N PRO A 152 -15.49 0.89 -26.64
CA PRO A 152 -16.15 -0.12 -25.81
C PRO A 152 -15.35 -1.43 -25.73
N GLU A 153 -14.53 -1.76 -26.73
CA GLU A 153 -13.65 -2.92 -26.78
C GLU A 153 -12.50 -2.87 -25.75
N LYS A 154 -12.26 -1.70 -25.14
CA LYS A 154 -11.26 -1.52 -24.07
C LYS A 154 -11.85 -1.75 -22.68
N LYS A 155 -13.18 -1.82 -22.56
CA LYS A 155 -13.85 -2.13 -21.30
C LYS A 155 -13.46 -3.54 -20.84
N GLY A 156 -13.05 -3.69 -19.58
CA GLY A 156 -12.63 -4.97 -19.01
C GLY A 156 -11.21 -5.45 -19.36
N LYS A 157 -10.49 -4.84 -20.31
CA LYS A 157 -9.10 -5.23 -20.62
C LYS A 157 -8.13 -5.03 -19.45
N ASP A 158 -8.38 -4.03 -18.61
CA ASP A 158 -7.60 -3.76 -17.40
C ASP A 158 -7.79 -4.88 -16.35
N LEU A 159 -9.04 -5.35 -16.19
CA LEU A 159 -9.38 -6.49 -15.32
C LEU A 159 -8.70 -7.78 -15.81
N GLU A 160 -8.72 -8.05 -17.11
CA GLU A 160 -8.08 -9.24 -17.67
C GLU A 160 -6.55 -9.21 -17.48
N THR A 161 -5.91 -8.06 -17.77
CA THR A 161 -4.46 -7.88 -17.58
C THR A 161 -4.08 -8.03 -16.12
N THR A 162 -4.92 -7.52 -15.21
CA THR A 162 -4.72 -7.69 -13.78
C THR A 162 -4.90 -9.13 -13.35
N ARG A 163 -5.98 -9.81 -13.74
CA ARG A 163 -6.18 -11.24 -13.43
C ARG A 163 -4.98 -12.08 -13.86
N ARG A 164 -4.43 -11.83 -15.06
CA ARG A 164 -3.20 -12.48 -15.53
C ARG A 164 -1.98 -12.17 -14.66
N THR A 165 -1.86 -10.95 -14.15
CA THR A 165 -0.76 -10.55 -13.26
C THR A 165 -0.92 -11.18 -11.88
N CYS A 166 -2.13 -11.14 -11.32
CA CYS A 166 -2.48 -11.75 -10.03
C CYS A 166 -2.37 -13.28 -10.06
N ALA A 167 -2.64 -13.92 -11.20
CA ALA A 167 -2.43 -15.36 -11.36
C ALA A 167 -0.97 -15.79 -11.09
N LYS A 168 0.01 -14.91 -11.33
CA LYS A 168 1.42 -15.17 -11.02
C LYS A 168 1.69 -15.22 -9.51
N PHE A 169 0.82 -14.66 -8.68
CA PHE A 169 0.94 -14.67 -7.22
C PHE A 169 0.34 -15.92 -6.58
N ARG A 170 -0.34 -16.79 -7.35
CA ARG A 170 -0.94 -18.04 -6.84
C ARG A 170 0.07 -18.96 -6.14
N HIS A 171 1.32 -18.92 -6.56
CA HIS A 171 2.42 -19.69 -5.96
C HIS A 171 3.46 -18.82 -5.26
N ASN A 172 3.24 -17.50 -5.19
CA ASN A 172 4.15 -16.55 -4.55
C ASN A 172 3.33 -15.55 -3.74
N PRO A 173 3.11 -15.84 -2.44
CA PRO A 173 2.27 -15.03 -1.58
C PRO A 173 2.69 -13.56 -1.54
N VAL A 174 1.71 -12.66 -1.45
CA VAL A 174 1.94 -11.21 -1.59
C VAL A 174 0.99 -10.40 -0.72
N GLY A 175 1.45 -9.25 -0.22
CA GLY A 175 0.56 -8.23 0.31
C GLY A 175 0.09 -7.30 -0.81
N ILE A 176 -1.18 -7.29 -1.19
CA ILE A 176 -1.72 -6.28 -2.12
C ILE A 176 -2.27 -5.12 -1.33
N PHE A 177 -1.78 -3.92 -1.60
CA PHE A 177 -2.17 -2.71 -0.91
C PHE A 177 -3.07 -1.81 -1.74
N ASN A 178 -4.16 -1.33 -1.13
CA ASN A 178 -5.09 -0.38 -1.73
C ASN A 178 -5.62 0.64 -0.72
N PHE A 179 -5.40 1.94 -0.98
CA PHE A 179 -6.08 3.02 -0.27
C PHE A 179 -7.53 3.16 -0.77
N ALA A 180 -8.52 2.79 0.05
CA ALA A 180 -9.91 2.81 -0.42
C ALA A 180 -10.41 4.23 -0.73
N GLU A 181 -9.94 5.27 -0.03
CA GLU A 181 -10.28 6.68 -0.33
C GLU A 181 -9.79 7.10 -1.74
N GLY A 182 -8.75 6.43 -2.25
CA GLY A 182 -8.16 6.68 -3.56
C GLY A 182 -7.45 8.03 -3.71
N THR A 183 -7.41 8.85 -2.67
CA THR A 183 -6.67 10.10 -2.60
C THR A 183 -6.43 10.48 -1.14
N ARG A 184 -5.39 11.28 -0.88
CA ARG A 184 -5.11 11.81 0.46
C ARG A 184 -6.24 12.72 0.92
N PHE A 185 -6.67 12.53 2.15
CA PHE A 185 -7.59 13.38 2.88
C PHE A 185 -7.10 14.82 2.89
N THR A 186 -8.02 15.74 2.62
CA THR A 186 -7.88 17.17 2.92
C THR A 186 -9.26 17.69 3.29
N ALA A 187 -9.34 18.73 4.13
CA ALA A 187 -10.61 19.35 4.49
C ALA A 187 -11.42 19.78 3.25
N GLY A 188 -10.76 20.32 2.22
CA GLY A 188 -11.41 20.69 0.97
C GLY A 188 -12.02 19.51 0.20
N LYS A 189 -11.34 18.35 0.14
CA LYS A 189 -11.89 17.16 -0.51
C LYS A 189 -13.02 16.52 0.29
N HIS A 190 -12.89 16.56 1.61
CA HIS A 190 -13.91 16.08 2.54
C HIS A 190 -15.22 16.86 2.35
N ALA A 191 -15.14 18.19 2.36
CA ALA A 191 -16.26 19.08 2.07
C ALA A 191 -16.82 18.88 0.66
N GLN A 192 -15.96 18.80 -0.36
CA GLN A 192 -16.39 18.61 -1.76
C GLN A 192 -17.19 17.31 -1.97
N GLN A 193 -16.84 16.25 -1.23
CA GLN A 193 -17.51 14.97 -1.35
C GLN A 193 -18.77 14.87 -0.47
N ASN A 194 -19.00 15.84 0.42
CA ASN A 194 -19.96 15.72 1.52
C ASN A 194 -19.79 14.38 2.23
N SER A 195 -18.57 14.13 2.73
CA SER A 195 -18.27 12.89 3.42
C SER A 195 -19.14 12.77 4.68
N PRO A 196 -19.84 11.63 4.89
CA PRO A 196 -20.63 11.41 6.11
C PRO A 196 -19.74 11.05 7.31
N PHE A 197 -18.48 10.70 7.07
CA PHE A 197 -17.50 10.35 8.09
C PHE A 197 -16.82 11.62 8.59
N ARG A 198 -16.49 11.70 9.87
CA ARG A 198 -15.88 12.89 10.48
C ARG A 198 -14.43 13.06 10.07
N HIS A 199 -13.67 11.96 9.99
CA HIS A 199 -12.20 11.97 9.81
C HIS A 199 -11.75 11.36 8.48
N LEU A 200 -12.68 10.88 7.66
CA LEU A 200 -12.38 10.08 6.46
C LEU A 200 -13.04 10.65 5.21
N LEU A 201 -12.44 10.43 4.04
CA LEU A 201 -13.16 10.55 2.77
C LEU A 201 -14.03 9.31 2.52
N LYS A 202 -14.96 9.41 1.56
CA LYS A 202 -15.80 8.27 1.15
C LYS A 202 -14.93 7.15 0.56
N PRO A 203 -15.08 5.89 1.02
CA PRO A 203 -14.33 4.79 0.44
C PRO A 203 -14.82 4.47 -0.97
N LYS A 204 -13.90 4.04 -1.83
CA LYS A 204 -14.16 3.56 -3.18
C LYS A 204 -14.00 2.05 -3.19
N ALA A 205 -15.10 1.35 -2.93
CA ALA A 205 -15.14 -0.11 -2.81
C ALA A 205 -14.60 -0.85 -4.04
N GLY A 206 -14.74 -0.27 -5.24
CA GLY A 206 -14.32 -0.91 -6.50
C GLY A 206 -12.85 -1.34 -6.54
N GLY A 207 -11.93 -0.61 -5.90
CA GLY A 207 -10.52 -1.01 -5.86
C GLY A 207 -10.28 -2.28 -5.02
N ILE A 208 -10.99 -2.43 -3.91
CA ILE A 208 -10.92 -3.63 -3.04
C ILE A 208 -11.63 -4.79 -3.73
N ALA A 209 -12.84 -4.56 -4.25
CA ALA A 209 -13.61 -5.57 -4.98
C ALA A 209 -12.80 -6.14 -6.15
N PHE A 210 -12.11 -5.28 -6.89
CA PHE A 210 -11.24 -5.69 -8.00
C PHE A 210 -10.13 -6.67 -7.59
N VAL A 211 -9.55 -6.49 -6.40
CA VAL A 211 -8.55 -7.42 -5.87
C VAL A 211 -9.18 -8.75 -5.49
N LEU A 212 -10.34 -8.71 -4.81
CA LEU A 212 -11.08 -9.94 -4.47
C LEU A 212 -11.52 -10.71 -5.72
N ASP A 213 -12.01 -10.02 -6.75
CA ASP A 213 -12.39 -10.62 -8.03
C ASP A 213 -11.19 -11.25 -8.79
N ALA A 214 -9.96 -10.83 -8.49
CA ALA A 214 -8.74 -11.33 -9.14
C ALA A 214 -8.01 -12.42 -8.35
N MET A 215 -8.11 -12.40 -7.01
CA MET A 215 -7.30 -13.24 -6.13
C MET A 215 -7.94 -13.59 -4.79
N GLY A 216 -9.26 -13.42 -4.64
CA GLY A 216 -9.98 -13.70 -3.38
C GLY A 216 -9.69 -15.06 -2.76
N GLU A 217 -9.64 -16.13 -3.57
CA GLU A 217 -9.30 -17.48 -3.10
C GLU A 217 -7.84 -17.67 -2.63
N GLN A 218 -6.97 -16.72 -2.95
CA GLN A 218 -5.54 -16.76 -2.58
C GLN A 218 -5.25 -15.90 -1.35
N LEU A 219 -6.21 -15.06 -0.93
CA LEU A 219 -6.06 -14.15 0.20
C LEU A 219 -6.53 -14.85 1.47
N GLU A 220 -5.72 -14.78 2.52
CA GLU A 220 -6.09 -15.26 3.85
C GLU A 220 -7.10 -14.32 4.51
N SER A 221 -6.84 -13.01 4.41
CA SER A 221 -7.65 -11.98 5.05
C SER A 221 -7.36 -10.59 4.49
N ILE A 222 -8.17 -9.63 4.92
CA ILE A 222 -7.92 -8.20 4.73
C ILE A 222 -7.26 -7.66 6.00
N ILE A 223 -6.19 -6.89 5.84
CA ILE A 223 -5.59 -6.13 6.94
C ILE A 223 -6.08 -4.69 6.83
N ASN A 224 -7.03 -4.33 7.68
CA ASN A 224 -7.61 -3.00 7.78
C ASN A 224 -6.77 -2.13 8.74
N VAL A 225 -6.04 -1.16 8.20
CA VAL A 225 -5.11 -0.34 9.00
C VAL A 225 -5.72 1.03 9.25
N THR A 226 -5.69 1.49 10.50
CA THR A 226 -6.13 2.83 10.89
C THR A 226 -4.92 3.60 11.37
N ILE A 227 -4.51 4.63 10.62
CA ILE A 227 -3.35 5.47 10.93
C ILE A 227 -3.85 6.81 11.47
N HIS A 228 -3.28 7.23 12.60
CA HIS A 228 -3.49 8.54 13.22
C HIS A 228 -2.15 9.21 13.49
N TYR A 229 -2.08 10.52 13.22
CA TYR A 229 -0.90 11.35 13.46
C TYR A 229 -1.25 12.44 14.48
N PRO A 230 -0.87 12.28 15.76
CA PRO A 230 -1.15 13.29 16.79
C PRO A 230 -0.51 14.65 16.47
N GLY A 231 0.61 14.68 15.73
CA GLY A 231 1.26 15.91 15.28
C GLY A 231 0.62 16.56 14.04
N GLY A 232 -0.54 16.08 13.58
CA GLY A 232 -1.15 16.48 12.31
C GLY A 232 -0.55 15.73 11.11
N GLN A 233 -1.05 16.03 9.91
CA GLN A 233 -0.71 15.28 8.67
C GLN A 233 0.71 15.63 8.20
N PRO A 234 1.69 14.72 8.35
CA PRO A 234 3.07 15.07 8.03
C PRO A 234 3.29 15.13 6.51
N GLY A 235 4.20 15.98 6.06
CA GLY A 235 4.74 15.94 4.70
C GLY A 235 5.82 14.87 4.54
N TYR A 236 6.18 14.58 3.28
CA TYR A 236 7.32 13.71 2.99
C TYR A 236 8.65 14.28 3.52
N TRP A 237 8.84 15.59 3.39
CA TRP A 237 10.02 16.28 3.92
C TRP A 237 10.07 16.25 5.45
N ASP A 238 8.93 16.30 6.13
CA ASP A 238 8.87 16.18 7.59
C ASP A 238 9.40 14.83 8.08
N LEU A 239 9.12 13.75 7.36
CA LEU A 239 9.71 12.44 7.64
C LEU A 239 11.23 12.47 7.46
N LEU A 240 11.72 12.98 6.33
CA LEU A 240 13.16 13.06 6.05
C LEU A 240 13.91 13.91 7.08
N CYS A 241 13.29 15.01 7.53
CA CYS A 241 13.83 15.89 8.56
C CYS A 241 13.73 15.33 9.98
N GLY A 242 13.05 14.19 10.20
CA GLY A 242 12.82 13.62 11.53
C GLY A 242 11.79 14.38 12.36
N ASN A 243 10.87 15.11 11.72
CA ASN A 243 9.84 15.92 12.38
C ASN A 243 8.58 15.11 12.73
N VAL A 244 8.46 13.88 12.24
CA VAL A 244 7.35 12.97 12.59
C VAL A 244 7.61 12.38 13.99
N ARG A 245 7.09 13.04 15.02
CA ARG A 245 7.35 12.67 16.42
C ARG A 245 6.58 11.44 16.90
N GLU A 246 5.39 11.23 16.37
CA GLU A 246 4.48 10.20 16.88
C GLU A 246 3.60 9.65 15.76
N VAL A 247 3.47 8.34 15.71
CA VAL A 247 2.60 7.62 14.79
C VAL A 247 1.82 6.58 15.59
N VAL A 248 0.49 6.63 15.46
CA VAL A 248 -0.41 5.66 16.05
C VAL A 248 -1.02 4.84 14.91
N ALA A 249 -0.88 3.53 14.96
CA ALA A 249 -1.43 2.64 13.94
C ALA A 249 -2.07 1.41 14.59
N HIS A 250 -3.34 1.19 14.26
CA HIS A 250 -4.09 0.00 14.63
C HIS A 250 -4.27 -0.88 13.40
N PHE A 251 -3.98 -2.17 13.55
CA PHE A 251 -4.11 -3.18 12.50
C PHE A 251 -5.24 -4.11 12.89
N GLU A 252 -6.13 -4.40 11.95
CA GLU A 252 -7.25 -5.31 12.19
C GLU A 252 -7.25 -6.36 11.08
N GLU A 253 -7.11 -7.63 11.46
CA GLU A 253 -7.25 -8.74 10.53
C GLU A 253 -8.73 -9.12 10.38
N ILE A 254 -9.26 -8.96 9.16
CA ILE A 254 -10.65 -9.22 8.82
C ILE A 254 -10.71 -10.42 7.88
N LYS A 255 -11.35 -11.52 8.32
CA LYS A 255 -11.63 -12.65 7.43
C LYS A 255 -12.58 -12.21 6.32
N ILE A 256 -12.26 -12.60 5.08
CA ILE A 256 -13.04 -12.23 3.91
C ILE A 256 -14.37 -13.01 3.93
N PRO A 257 -15.54 -12.34 3.97
CA PRO A 257 -16.82 -13.03 3.93
C PRO A 257 -16.97 -13.86 2.65
N GLN A 258 -17.36 -15.13 2.81
CA GLN A 258 -17.46 -16.08 1.68
C GLN A 258 -18.42 -15.60 0.58
N GLN A 259 -19.45 -14.84 0.94
CA GLN A 259 -20.41 -14.25 -0.01
C GLN A 259 -19.79 -13.29 -1.03
N PHE A 260 -18.60 -12.75 -0.75
CA PHE A 260 -17.88 -11.82 -1.63
C PHE A 260 -16.81 -12.51 -2.49
N LEU A 261 -16.57 -13.81 -2.30
CA LEU A 261 -15.63 -14.59 -3.10
C LEU A 261 -16.30 -15.10 -4.39
N GLY A 262 -15.55 -15.08 -5.49
CA GLY A 262 -16.02 -15.61 -6.78
C GLY A 262 -17.11 -14.77 -7.48
N LYS A 263 -17.35 -13.54 -7.01
CA LYS A 263 -18.32 -12.60 -7.60
C LYS A 263 -17.69 -11.68 -8.65
N ASN A 264 -18.50 -10.88 -9.33
CA ASN A 264 -18.05 -9.90 -10.33
C ASN A 264 -18.69 -8.53 -10.07
N TYR A 265 -17.87 -7.59 -9.59
CA TYR A 265 -18.35 -6.29 -9.10
C TYR A 265 -18.94 -5.39 -10.19
N ASP A 266 -18.52 -5.57 -11.44
CA ASP A 266 -18.97 -4.74 -12.56
C ASP A 266 -20.27 -5.26 -13.20
N GLN A 267 -20.58 -6.54 -13.03
CA GLN A 267 -21.69 -7.22 -13.72
C GLN A 267 -22.87 -7.55 -12.80
N ASP A 268 -22.64 -7.62 -11.48
CA ASP A 268 -23.66 -7.96 -10.49
C ASP A 268 -24.04 -6.73 -9.65
N GLY A 269 -25.22 -6.18 -9.90
CA GLY A 269 -25.71 -4.96 -9.26
C GLY A 269 -26.05 -5.14 -7.78
N GLU A 270 -26.57 -6.31 -7.40
CA GLU A 270 -26.94 -6.64 -6.01
C GLU A 270 -25.68 -6.86 -5.19
N TYR A 271 -24.74 -7.69 -5.67
CA TYR A 271 -23.43 -7.87 -5.05
C TYR A 271 -22.71 -6.54 -4.86
N ARG A 272 -22.72 -5.68 -5.88
CA ARG A 272 -22.08 -4.36 -5.81
C ARG A 272 -22.65 -3.52 -4.66
N LEU A 273 -23.97 -3.55 -4.46
CA LEU A 273 -24.63 -2.79 -3.39
C LEU A 273 -24.26 -3.37 -2.02
N GLU A 274 -24.37 -4.68 -1.84
CA GLU A 274 -23.99 -5.36 -0.59
C GLU A 274 -22.52 -5.12 -0.24
N PHE A 275 -21.63 -5.21 -1.23
CA PHE A 275 -20.20 -4.98 -1.03
C PHE A 275 -19.91 -3.52 -0.65
N GLN A 276 -20.60 -2.55 -1.26
CA GLN A 276 -20.47 -1.15 -0.87
C GLN A 276 -20.95 -0.91 0.56
N GLN A 277 -22.06 -1.54 0.96
CA GLN A 277 -22.57 -1.44 2.33
C GLN A 277 -21.57 -2.02 3.34
N TRP A 278 -20.99 -3.18 3.04
CA TRP A 278 -19.96 -3.80 3.89
C TRP A 278 -18.72 -2.91 4.03
N ILE A 279 -18.19 -2.37 2.92
CA ILE A 279 -17.05 -1.44 2.98
C ILE A 279 -17.39 -0.16 3.74
N ASN A 280 -18.61 0.37 3.61
CA ASN A 280 -19.05 1.54 4.37
C ASN A 280 -19.13 1.25 5.87
N ALA A 281 -19.62 0.06 6.28
CA ALA A 281 -19.65 -0.34 7.68
C ALA A 281 -18.24 -0.40 8.29
N LEU A 282 -17.27 -0.98 7.57
CA LEU A 282 -15.85 -0.96 7.96
C LEU A 282 -15.32 0.47 8.10
N TRP A 283 -15.79 1.38 7.25
CA TRP A 283 -15.41 2.79 7.32
C TRP A 283 -16.03 3.52 8.50
N GLU A 284 -17.28 3.22 8.87
CA GLU A 284 -17.92 3.76 10.08
C GLU A 284 -17.17 3.32 11.34
N GLU A 285 -16.79 2.04 11.43
CA GLU A 285 -16.00 1.51 12.55
C GLU A 285 -14.62 2.17 12.62
N LYS A 286 -13.97 2.36 11.47
CA LYS A 286 -12.71 3.09 11.37
C LYS A 286 -12.84 4.54 11.82
N ASP A 287 -13.91 5.23 11.45
CA ASP A 287 -14.16 6.63 11.84
C ASP A 287 -14.36 6.74 13.36
N ARG A 288 -15.15 5.83 13.96
CA ARG A 288 -15.31 5.74 15.42
C ARG A 288 -14.01 5.42 16.13
N LEU A 289 -13.16 4.58 15.54
CA LEU A 289 -11.83 4.30 16.08
C LEU A 289 -10.95 5.57 16.01
N LEU A 290 -10.99 6.32 14.92
CA LEU A 290 -10.27 7.59 14.81
C LEU A 290 -10.74 8.60 15.85
N ASP A 291 -12.03 8.68 16.16
CA ASP A 291 -12.51 9.50 17.29
C ASP A 291 -11.80 9.12 18.60
N ARG A 292 -11.79 7.83 18.96
CA ARG A 292 -11.11 7.34 20.18
C ARG A 292 -9.61 7.62 20.15
N LEU A 293 -8.95 7.48 18.99
CA LEU A 293 -7.53 7.75 18.86
C LEU A 293 -7.20 9.25 18.99
N HIS A 294 -8.09 10.14 18.53
CA HIS A 294 -7.93 11.59 18.75
C HIS A 294 -8.10 11.96 20.23
N GLU A 295 -8.95 11.26 20.98
CA GLU A 295 -9.10 11.46 22.43
C GLU A 295 -7.89 10.92 23.21
N GLN A 296 -7.43 9.70 22.88
CA GLN A 296 -6.33 9.03 23.57
C GLN A 296 -4.97 9.66 23.24
N TYR A 297 -4.79 10.09 21.98
CA TYR A 297 -3.57 10.72 21.47
C TYR A 297 -3.92 12.10 20.90
N PRO A 298 -4.20 13.08 21.78
CA PRO A 298 -4.65 14.40 21.37
C PRO A 298 -3.57 15.14 20.58
N ALA A 299 -4.01 16.12 19.80
CA ALA A 299 -3.11 16.95 19.02
C ALA A 299 -2.09 17.62 19.96
N GLN A 300 -0.81 17.29 19.78
CA GLN A 300 0.25 17.96 20.52
C GLN A 300 0.44 19.33 19.86
N HIS A 301 -0.10 20.37 20.49
CA HIS A 301 0.24 21.75 20.15
C HIS A 301 1.73 21.94 20.50
N GLY A 302 2.58 21.85 19.47
CA GLY A 302 3.98 22.22 19.53
C GLY A 302 4.16 23.71 19.32
#